data_AF-A0A412LFF9-F1
#
_entry.id   AF-A0A412LFF9-F1
#
_cell.length_a   1.000
_cell.length_b   1.000
_cell.length_c   1.000
_cell.angle_alpha   90.00
_cell.angle_beta   90.00
_cell.angle_gamma   90.00
#
_symmetry.space_group_name_H-M   'P 1'
#
loop_
_entity.id
_entity.type
_entity.pdbx_description
1 polymer ?
#
loop_
_entity_poly.entity_id
_entity_poly.type
_entity_poly.pdbx_seq_one_letter_code
_entity_poly.pdbx_strand_id
1 'polypeptide(L)'
;MKPLKLILSAFGSYAGREEIDFTKVSHGIFLIAGDTGAGKTTVFDAITYALYGETSGRKRQGSMMRSLYAEDTAETFVEYHFLYQGRNIRFEGIRSIGGRVSEELQTEVRNL
;
A
#
# COMPACT_ATOMS: atom_id res chain seq x y z
N MET A 1 -1.59 -1.56 16.79
CA MET A 1 -2.08 -1.39 15.41
C MET A 1 -2.45 -2.78 14.89
N LYS A 2 -3.65 -2.97 14.32
CA LYS A 2 -4.06 -4.25 13.69
C LYS A 2 -4.39 -3.99 12.22
N PRO A 3 -3.71 -4.62 11.24
CA PRO A 3 -4.04 -4.44 9.83
C PRO A 3 -5.45 -4.97 9.53
N LEU A 4 -6.18 -4.27 8.68
CA LEU A 4 -7.52 -4.67 8.22
C LEU A 4 -7.48 -4.93 6.71
N LYS A 5 -6.95 -3.99 5.93
CA LYS A 5 -6.89 -4.09 4.48
C LYS A 5 -5.68 -3.35 3.92
N LEU A 6 -5.10 -3.87 2.85
CA LEU A 6 -4.16 -3.16 2.00
C LEU A 6 -4.66 -3.25 0.56
N ILE A 7 -4.81 -2.12 -0.11
CA ILE A 7 -5.08 -2.05 -1.55
C ILE A 7 -3.90 -1.33 -2.19
N LEU A 8 -3.42 -1.83 -3.31
CA LEU A 8 -2.36 -1.18 -4.07
C LEU A 8 -2.61 -1.37 -5.56
N SER A 9 -2.22 -0.38 -6.35
CA SER A 9 -2.33 -0.39 -7.81
C SER A 9 -1.08 0.20 -8.43
N ALA A 10 -0.60 -0.41 -9.52
CA ALA A 10 0.57 0.03 -10.26
C ALA A 10 1.76 0.41 -9.35
N PHE A 11 2.03 -0.42 -8.33
CA PHE A 11 2.99 -0.17 -7.26
C PHE A 11 3.98 -1.33 -7.10
N GLY A 12 5.27 -1.04 -7.26
CA GLY A 12 6.37 -2.00 -7.18
C GLY A 12 6.18 -3.18 -8.14
N SER A 13 6.13 -4.40 -7.59
CA SER A 13 5.96 -5.62 -8.38
C SER A 13 4.50 -5.84 -8.83
N TYR A 14 3.55 -5.04 -8.35
CA TYR A 14 2.13 -5.17 -8.66
C TYR A 14 1.73 -4.20 -9.77
N ALA A 15 1.48 -4.73 -10.97
CA ALA A 15 1.12 -3.94 -12.15
C ALA A 15 -0.32 -3.40 -12.09
N GLY A 16 -1.25 -4.22 -11.59
CA GLY A 16 -2.67 -3.91 -11.47
C GLY A 16 -3.10 -3.63 -10.04
N ARG A 17 -4.42 -3.50 -9.85
CA ARG A 17 -5.04 -3.35 -8.53
C ARG A 17 -5.12 -4.69 -7.81
N GLU A 18 -4.45 -4.78 -6.67
CA GLU A 18 -4.51 -5.92 -5.77
C GLU A 18 -5.06 -5.51 -4.40
N GLU A 19 -5.74 -6.45 -3.74
CA GLU A 19 -6.34 -6.25 -2.43
C GLU A 19 -6.01 -7.41 -1.49
N ILE A 20 -5.39 -7.08 -0.36
CA ILE A 20 -5.08 -7.99 0.73
C ILE A 20 -6.02 -7.71 1.90
N ASP A 21 -6.90 -8.65 2.18
CA ASP A 21 -7.85 -8.59 3.29
C ASP A 21 -7.29 -9.34 4.51
N PHE A 22 -6.77 -8.59 5.48
CA PHE A 22 -6.19 -9.14 6.71
C PHE A 22 -7.26 -9.59 7.71
N THR A 23 -8.53 -9.21 7.52
CA THR A 23 -9.62 -9.62 8.42
C THR A 23 -9.92 -11.12 8.32
N LYS A 24 -9.49 -11.75 7.22
CA LYS A 24 -9.57 -13.20 7.00
C LYS A 24 -8.59 -14.01 7.88
N VAL A 25 -7.62 -13.36 8.53
CA VAL A 25 -6.64 -14.02 9.40
C VAL A 25 -7.16 -14.03 10.84
N SER A 26 -7.48 -15.22 11.35
CA SER A 26 -8.05 -15.40 12.70
C SER A 26 -7.01 -15.44 13.83
N HIS A 27 -5.79 -15.93 13.57
CA HIS A 27 -4.84 -16.34 14.62
C HIS A 27 -3.65 -15.41 14.86
N GLY A 28 -3.75 -14.13 14.49
CA GLY A 28 -2.76 -13.10 14.82
C GLY A 28 -1.39 -13.22 14.14
N ILE A 29 -1.12 -14.32 13.44
CA ILE A 29 0.08 -14.56 12.64
C ILE A 29 -0.35 -14.96 11.23
N PHE A 30 0.29 -14.38 10.22
CA PHE A 30 0.15 -14.76 8.81
C PHE A 30 1.52 -14.81 8.16
N LEU A 31 1.63 -15.58 7.08
CA LEU A 31 2.84 -15.76 6.28
C LEU A 31 2.63 -15.13 4.90
N ILE A 32 3.56 -14.25 4.50
CA ILE A 32 3.66 -13.78 3.11
C ILE A 32 4.76 -14.63 2.44
N ALA A 33 4.37 -15.56 1.57
CA ALA A 33 5.25 -16.49 0.88
C ALA A 33 5.16 -16.35 -0.65
N GLY A 34 6.20 -16.82 -1.34
CA GLY A 34 6.32 -16.74 -2.80
C GLY A 34 7.78 -16.64 -3.23
N ASP A 35 8.04 -16.71 -4.53
CA ASP A 35 9.38 -16.67 -5.10
C ASP A 35 10.04 -15.30 -5.01
N THR A 36 11.36 -15.25 -5.21
CA THR A 36 12.08 -13.98 -5.35
C THR A 36 11.49 -13.16 -6.49
N GLY A 37 11.20 -11.89 -6.24
CA GLY A 37 10.53 -11.01 -7.21
C GLY A 37 9.00 -11.05 -7.18
N ALA A 38 8.37 -11.99 -6.45
CA ALA A 38 6.90 -12.10 -6.36
C ALA A 38 6.19 -10.97 -5.59
N GLY A 39 6.88 -9.88 -5.24
CA GLY A 39 6.25 -8.72 -4.57
C GLY A 39 6.17 -8.78 -3.05
N LYS A 40 6.73 -9.80 -2.38
CA LYS A 40 6.70 -9.92 -0.90
C LYS A 40 7.18 -8.65 -0.19
N THR A 41 8.35 -8.13 -0.56
CA THR A 41 8.88 -6.87 -0.02
C THR A 41 8.01 -5.67 -0.38
N THR A 42 7.40 -5.69 -1.59
CA THR A 42 6.50 -4.62 -2.04
C THR A 42 5.26 -4.49 -1.15
N VAL A 43 4.74 -5.57 -0.55
CA VAL A 43 3.65 -5.50 0.44
C VAL A 43 4.07 -4.68 1.66
N PHE A 44 5.28 -4.93 2.19
CA PHE A 44 5.80 -4.16 3.33
C PHE A 44 6.08 -2.71 2.95
N ASP A 45 6.67 -2.48 1.77
CA ASP A 45 6.92 -1.13 1.26
C ASP A 45 5.63 -0.35 1.09
N ALA A 46 4.55 -0.97 0.60
CA ALA A 46 3.24 -0.32 0.47
C ALA A 46 2.69 0.12 1.84
N ILE A 47 2.79 -0.72 2.86
CA ILE A 47 2.36 -0.37 4.23
C ILE A 47 3.20 0.77 4.80
N THR A 48 4.54 0.69 4.71
CA THR A 48 5.43 1.78 5.16
C THR A 48 5.14 3.06 4.40
N TYR A 49 4.89 2.95 3.09
CA TYR A 49 4.60 4.09 2.24
C TYR A 49 3.30 4.78 2.63
N ALA A 50 2.22 4.04 2.83
CA ALA A 50 0.94 4.61 3.26
C ALA A 50 1.03 5.29 4.64
N LEU A 51 1.89 4.80 5.52
CA LEU A 51 2.06 5.36 6.87
C LEU A 51 3.01 6.57 6.93
N TYR A 52 4.05 6.59 6.09
CA TYR A 52 5.18 7.50 6.27
C TYR A 52 5.63 8.24 5.00
N GLY A 53 5.06 7.91 3.83
CA GLY A 53 5.50 8.46 2.54
C GLY A 53 6.88 7.97 2.07
N GLU A 54 7.46 6.96 2.74
CA GLU A 54 8.76 6.36 2.40
C GLU A 54 8.70 4.83 2.38
N THR A 55 9.66 4.20 1.69
CA THR A 55 9.77 2.72 1.64
C THR A 55 10.53 2.15 2.82
N SER A 56 10.32 0.87 3.13
CA SER A 56 10.84 0.20 4.34
C SER A 56 12.37 0.18 4.47
N GLY A 57 13.09 0.41 3.36
CA GLY A 57 14.55 0.53 3.33
C GLY A 57 15.09 1.96 3.19
N ARG A 58 14.25 3.00 3.17
CA ARG A 58 14.60 4.42 2.92
C ARG A 58 15.39 4.71 1.64
N LYS A 59 15.54 3.73 0.75
CA LYS A 59 16.30 3.88 -0.50
C LYS A 59 15.47 4.41 -1.66
N ARG A 60 14.13 4.38 -1.56
CA ARG A 60 13.23 4.79 -2.65
C ARG A 60 12.14 5.74 -2.16
N GLN A 61 12.01 6.87 -2.85
CA GLN A 61 10.87 7.79 -2.76
C GLN A 61 9.64 7.16 -3.44
N GLY A 62 8.44 7.50 -2.98
CA GLY A 62 7.18 6.94 -3.51
C GLY A 62 6.97 7.11 -5.01
N SER A 63 7.45 8.21 -5.58
CA SER A 63 7.44 8.47 -7.02
C SER A 63 8.21 7.41 -7.83
N MET A 64 9.23 6.78 -7.24
CA MET A 64 10.01 5.70 -7.85
C MET A 64 9.37 4.31 -7.66
N MET A 65 8.23 4.23 -6.99
CA MET A 65 7.54 2.97 -6.73
C MET A 65 6.44 2.67 -7.74
N ARG A 66 6.24 3.50 -8.78
CA ARG A 66 5.38 3.10 -9.90
C ARG A 66 5.89 1.81 -10.53
N SER A 67 5.01 0.84 -10.72
CA SER A 67 5.36 -0.42 -11.36
C SER A 67 5.76 -0.20 -12.81
N LEU A 68 6.88 -0.79 -13.22
CA LEU A 68 7.33 -0.78 -14.62
C LEU A 68 6.46 -1.65 -15.54
N TYR A 69 5.63 -2.51 -14.95
CA TYR A 69 4.73 -3.42 -15.67
C TYR A 69 3.30 -2.89 -15.76
N ALA A 70 3.02 -1.72 -15.17
CA ALA A 70 1.70 -1.12 -15.20
C ALA A 70 1.43 -0.43 -16.54
N GLU A 71 0.17 -0.47 -17.00
CA GLU A 71 -0.29 0.35 -18.11
C GLU A 71 -0.09 1.85 -17.80
N ASP A 72 0.25 2.66 -18.79
CA ASP A 72 0.48 4.11 -18.63
C ASP A 72 -0.73 4.83 -18.02
N THR A 73 -1.94 4.33 -18.30
CA THR A 73 -3.21 4.83 -17.80
C THR A 73 -3.56 4.33 -16.40
N ALA A 74 -2.88 3.32 -15.88
CA ALA A 74 -3.15 2.79 -14.55
C ALA A 74 -2.75 3.80 -13.48
N GLU A 75 -3.69 4.10 -12.58
CA GLU A 75 -3.44 4.94 -11.41
C GLU A 75 -2.53 4.19 -10.43
N THR A 76 -1.42 4.80 -10.07
CA THR A 76 -0.53 4.31 -9.01
C THR A 76 -1.05 4.81 -7.68
N PHE A 77 -1.43 3.88 -6.79
CA PHE A 77 -1.82 4.20 -5.42
C PHE A 77 -1.61 3.08 -4.42
N VAL A 78 -1.64 3.47 -3.14
CA VAL A 78 -1.67 2.55 -2.00
C VAL A 78 -2.67 3.07 -0.96
N GLU A 79 -3.50 2.18 -0.44
CA GLU A 79 -4.48 2.43 0.61
C GLU A 79 -4.30 1.39 1.72
N TYR A 80 -4.12 1.85 2.96
CA TYR A 80 -3.92 0.99 4.12
C TYR A 80 -4.95 1.28 5.21
N HIS A 81 -5.67 0.24 5.62
CA HIS A 81 -6.65 0.28 6.69
C HIS A 81 -6.14 -0.50 7.88
N PHE A 82 -6.25 0.09 9.06
CA PHE A 82 -5.87 -0.56 10.29
C PHE A 82 -6.69 -0.05 11.48
N LEU A 83 -6.77 -0.89 12.51
CA LEU A 83 -7.32 -0.54 13.80
C LEU A 83 -6.21 0.02 14.71
N TYR A 84 -6.44 1.17 15.32
CA TYR A 84 -5.57 1.78 16.32
C TYR A 84 -6.39 2.28 17.49
N GLN A 85 -6.08 1.80 18.71
CA GLN A 85 -6.82 2.13 19.94
C GLN A 85 -8.35 1.97 19.79
N GLY A 86 -8.80 0.93 19.10
CA GLY A 86 -10.23 0.66 18.88
C GLY A 86 -10.89 1.51 17.79
N ARG A 87 -10.15 2.37 17.09
CA ARG A 87 -10.64 3.20 15.99
C ARG A 87 -10.15 2.68 14.64
N ASN A 88 -11.05 2.66 13.65
CA ASN A 88 -10.69 2.37 12.27
C ASN A 88 -9.99 3.59 11.66
N ILE A 89 -8.76 3.40 11.20
CA ILE A 89 -7.96 4.43 10.54
C ILE A 89 -7.73 3.98 9.10
N ARG A 90 -7.93 4.91 8.16
CA ARG A 90 -7.62 4.75 6.75
C ARG A 90 -6.53 5.75 6.39
N PHE A 91 -5.45 5.25 5.82
CA PHE A 91 -4.49 6.07 5.09
C PHE A 91 -4.56 5.76 3.61
N GLU A 92 -4.47 6.81 2.82
CA GLU A 92 -4.32 6.74 1.38
C GLU A 92 -3.07 7.53 1.00
N GLY A 93 -2.16 6.88 0.27
CA GLY A 93 -0.92 7.47 -0.27
C GLY A 93 -1.08 7.93 -1.72
N ILE A 94 0.04 8.22 -2.41
CA ILE A 94 0.13 8.73 -3.80
C ILE A 94 -1.05 8.29 -4.65
N ARG A 95 -1.71 9.23 -5.31
CA ARG A 95 -2.46 8.99 -6.52
C ARG A 95 -1.68 9.65 -7.66
N SER A 96 -1.17 8.84 -8.58
CA SER A 96 -0.50 9.39 -9.76
C SER A 96 -0.94 8.67 -11.02
N ILE A 97 -1.27 9.44 -12.04
CA ILE A 97 -1.47 8.97 -13.41
C ILE A 97 -0.22 9.38 -14.18
N GLY A 98 0.49 8.42 -14.79
CA GLY A 98 1.66 8.71 -15.62
C GLY A 98 2.79 9.49 -14.93
N GLY A 99 3.02 9.29 -13.61
CA GLY A 99 4.14 9.89 -12.88
C GLY A 99 3.94 11.32 -12.36
N ARG A 100 2.76 11.93 -12.58
CA ARG A 100 2.38 13.17 -11.89
C ARG A 100 1.76 12.83 -10.53
N VAL A 101 2.50 13.09 -9.46
CA VAL A 101 2.03 12.93 -8.07
C VAL A 101 1.11 14.09 -7.71
N SER A 102 -0.12 13.81 -7.31
CA SER A 102 -0.88 14.74 -6.46
C SER A 102 -0.50 14.45 -5.00
N GLU A 103 0.13 15.42 -4.33
CA GLU A 103 0.37 15.39 -2.88
C GLU A 103 -0.93 15.72 -2.14
N GLU A 104 -1.89 14.81 -2.14
CA GLU A 104 -3.08 14.91 -1.29
C GLU A 104 -3.12 13.72 -0.35
N LEU A 105 -2.35 13.84 0.74
CA LEU A 105 -2.46 12.97 1.91
C LEU A 105 -3.75 13.34 2.65
N GLN A 106 -4.90 12.88 2.16
CA GLN A 106 -6.14 12.99 2.92
C GLN A 106 -6.12 11.94 4.04
N THR A 107 -5.60 12.35 5.20
CA THR A 107 -5.81 11.61 6.45
C THR A 107 -7.27 11.80 6.86
N GLU A 108 -8.18 11.04 6.26
CA GLU A 108 -9.55 10.95 6.75
C GLU A 108 -9.61 9.89 7.86
N VAL A 109 -9.58 10.34 9.11
CA VAL A 109 -10.02 9.52 10.25
C VAL A 109 -11.54 9.40 10.15
N ARG A 110 -12.02 8.49 9.29
CA ARG A 110 -13.44 8.13 9.25
C ARG A 110 -13.72 7.17 10.41
N ASN A 111 -14.41 7.68 11.42
CA ASN A 111 -15.06 6.82 12.42
C ASN A 111 -16.16 6.03 11.67
N LEU A 112 -15.93 4.73 11.45
CA LEU A 112 -16.97 3.78 11.07
C LEU A 112 -17.76 3.35 12.30
#